data_AF-A0A3M1UTZ6-F1
#
_entry.id   AF-A0A3M1UTZ6-F1
#
_cell.length_a   1.000
_cell.length_b   1.000
_cell.length_c   1.000
_cell.angle_alpha   90.00
_cell.angle_beta   90.00
_cell.angle_gamma   90.00
#
_symmetry.space_group_name_H-M   'P 1'
#
loop_
_entity.id
_entity.type
_entity.pdbx_description
1 polymer ?
#
loop_
_entity_poly.entity_id
_entity_poly.type
_entity_poly.pdbx_seq_one_letter_code
_entity_poly.pdbx_strand_id
1 'polypeptide(L)'
;AYNLAALEYGRELLGPDDLDAAMPRLVRDGCVDFAQCSPTIQRQIVLRCVRDPAAAAEILERNPPLRLAEPTTVSTQAEVIARNRDRITAQYGLEAFGRRLLRVYERLATAPVETVVAAPPRAQVVLDRFLRLERVYPVRFATD
;
A
#
# COMPACT_ATOMS: atom_id res chain seq x y z
N ALA A 1 -5.88 -3.12 14.90
CA ALA A 1 -5.58 -2.18 13.79
C ALA A 1 -6.82 -1.36 13.40
N TYR A 2 -7.82 -1.93 12.73
CA TYR A 2 -9.01 -1.18 12.29
C TYR A 2 -9.73 -0.46 13.44
N ASN A 3 -10.11 -1.17 14.51
CA ASN A 3 -10.85 -0.58 15.63
C ASN A 3 -10.07 0.54 16.36
N LEU A 4 -8.74 0.51 16.33
CA LEU A 4 -7.90 1.60 16.86
C LEU A 4 -8.02 2.85 15.98
N ALA A 5 -7.94 2.69 14.66
CA ALA A 5 -8.12 3.79 13.71
C ALA A 5 -9.56 4.32 13.76
N ALA A 6 -10.56 3.44 13.81
CA ALA A 6 -11.97 3.83 13.92
C ALA A 6 -12.21 4.71 15.15
N LEU A 7 -11.65 4.34 16.31
CA LEU A 7 -11.74 5.13 17.54
C LEU A 7 -11.12 6.53 17.38
N GLU A 8 -9.93 6.62 16.77
CA GLU A 8 -9.23 7.90 16.53
C GLU A 8 -10.05 8.87 15.66
N TYR A 9 -10.82 8.33 14.71
CA TYR A 9 -11.69 9.11 13.83
C TYR A 9 -13.15 9.18 14.30
N GLY A 10 -13.45 8.80 15.55
CA GLY A 10 -14.79 8.89 16.14
C GLY A 10 -15.84 7.99 15.48
N ARG A 11 -15.42 6.84 14.94
CA ARG A 11 -16.29 5.84 14.31
C ARG A 11 -16.64 4.71 15.26
N GLU A 12 -17.77 4.07 14.98
CA GLU A 12 -18.18 2.84 15.64
C GLU A 12 -17.17 1.73 15.40
N LEU A 13 -16.94 0.95 16.44
CA LEU A 13 -16.06 -0.22 16.41
C LEU A 13 -16.80 -1.35 15.71
N LEU A 14 -16.08 -2.10 14.89
CA LEU A 14 -16.64 -3.32 14.32
C LEU A 14 -16.74 -4.38 15.41
N GLY A 15 -17.93 -4.99 15.50
CA GLY A 15 -18.17 -6.20 16.25
C GLY A 15 -17.84 -7.46 15.44
N PRO A 16 -18.01 -8.65 16.05
CA PRO A 16 -17.80 -9.93 15.37
C PRO A 16 -18.68 -10.09 14.12
N ASP A 17 -19.96 -9.71 14.23
CA ASP A 17 -20.94 -9.85 13.13
C ASP A 17 -20.59 -8.99 11.91
N ASP A 18 -19.96 -7.82 12.13
CA ASP A 18 -19.50 -6.95 11.05
C ASP A 18 -18.30 -7.53 10.31
N LEU A 19 -17.45 -8.26 11.02
CA LEU A 19 -16.30 -8.96 10.44
C LEU A 19 -16.75 -10.11 9.54
N ASP A 20 -17.73 -10.88 10.00
CA ASP A 20 -18.33 -11.98 9.23
C ASP A 20 -19.02 -11.44 7.98
N ALA A 21 -19.75 -10.32 8.09
CA ALA A 21 -20.37 -9.66 6.95
C ALA A 21 -19.35 -9.09 5.93
N ALA A 22 -18.15 -8.74 6.39
CA ALA A 22 -17.09 -8.20 5.53
C ALA A 22 -16.16 -9.28 4.95
N MET A 23 -16.14 -10.49 5.52
CA MET A 23 -15.30 -11.61 5.07
C MET A 23 -15.45 -11.93 3.57
N PRO A 24 -16.66 -11.97 2.99
CA PRO A 24 -16.84 -12.20 1.55
C PRO A 24 -16.28 -11.10 0.65
N ARG A 25 -15.99 -9.91 1.21
CA ARG A 25 -15.39 -8.79 0.45
C ARG A 25 -13.87 -8.83 0.48
N LEU A 26 -13.32 -9.39 1.55
CA LEU A 26 -11.88 -9.60 1.76
C LEU A 26 -11.38 -10.86 1.03
N VAL A 27 -12.21 -11.91 1.00
CA VAL A 27 -11.92 -13.16 0.30
C VAL A 27 -12.70 -13.19 -1.01
N ARG A 28 -11.99 -13.13 -2.13
CA ARG A 28 -12.57 -13.24 -3.47
C ARG A 28 -12.10 -14.54 -4.10
N ASP A 29 -13.04 -15.38 -4.51
CA ASP A 29 -12.77 -16.68 -5.14
C ASP A 29 -11.81 -17.57 -4.32
N GLY A 30 -11.97 -17.55 -2.99
CA GLY A 30 -11.11 -18.28 -2.05
C GLY A 30 -9.70 -17.71 -1.90
N CYS A 31 -9.43 -16.56 -2.50
CA CYS A 31 -8.14 -15.86 -2.47
C CYS A 31 -8.24 -14.56 -1.66
N VAL A 32 -7.14 -14.15 -1.05
CA VAL A 32 -6.99 -12.88 -0.33
C VAL A 32 -5.91 -12.03 -1.01
N ASP A 33 -6.06 -10.71 -0.96
CA ASP A 33 -5.03 -9.80 -1.45
C ASP A 33 -3.75 -9.97 -0.60
N PHE A 34 -2.63 -10.27 -1.26
CA PHE A 34 -1.33 -10.44 -0.62
C PHE A 34 -0.95 -9.24 0.26
N ALA A 35 -1.30 -8.02 -0.14
CA ALA A 35 -0.99 -6.82 0.63
C ALA A 35 -1.75 -6.75 1.97
N GLN A 36 -2.89 -7.44 2.09
CA GLN A 36 -3.67 -7.52 3.32
C GLN A 36 -3.13 -8.58 4.31
N CYS A 37 -2.29 -9.51 3.85
CA CYS A 37 -1.63 -10.49 4.72
C CYS A 37 -0.66 -9.80 5.68
N SER A 38 -0.48 -10.36 6.87
CA SER A 38 0.54 -9.89 7.82
C SER A 38 1.95 -10.03 7.23
N PRO A 39 2.93 -9.20 7.64
CA PRO A 39 4.31 -9.32 7.15
C PRO A 39 4.91 -10.72 7.34
N THR A 40 4.53 -11.42 8.42
CA THR A 40 4.93 -12.81 8.68
C THR A 40 4.40 -13.76 7.61
N ILE A 41 3.11 -13.66 7.26
CA ILE A 41 2.48 -14.50 6.21
C ILE A 41 3.05 -14.14 4.84
N GLN A 42 3.19 -12.85 4.54
CA GLN A 42 3.81 -12.38 3.29
C GLN A 42 5.21 -12.98 3.10
N ARG A 43 6.04 -12.95 4.14
CA ARG A 43 7.37 -13.57 4.14
C ARG A 43 7.30 -15.07 3.90
N GLN A 44 6.37 -15.79 4.55
CA GLN A 44 6.21 -17.23 4.36
C GLN A 44 5.84 -17.59 2.92
N ILE A 45 4.92 -16.81 2.31
CA ILE A 45 4.53 -16.99 0.91
C ILE A 45 5.75 -16.80 0.00
N VAL A 46 6.50 -15.71 0.16
CA VAL A 46 7.71 -15.44 -0.64
C VAL A 46 8.74 -16.57 -0.47
N LEU A 47 9.01 -16.99 0.77
CA LEU A 47 9.95 -18.08 1.05
C LEU A 47 9.48 -19.41 0.46
N ARG A 48 8.17 -19.67 0.44
CA ARG A 48 7.60 -20.85 -0.21
C ARG A 48 7.82 -20.81 -1.72
N CYS A 49 7.55 -19.69 -2.38
CA CYS A 49 7.81 -19.54 -3.83
C CYS A 49 9.28 -19.76 -4.20
N VAL A 50 10.22 -19.35 -3.33
CA VAL A 50 11.66 -19.56 -3.54
C VAL A 50 12.05 -21.03 -3.38
N ARG A 51 11.42 -21.76 -2.46
CA ARG A 51 11.75 -23.16 -2.15
C ARG A 51 11.02 -24.17 -3.02
N ASP A 52 9.84 -23.81 -3.52
CA ASP A 52 8.94 -24.69 -4.26
C ASP A 52 8.51 -24.02 -5.59
N PRO A 53 9.12 -24.42 -6.71
CA PRO A 53 8.76 -23.92 -8.04
C PRO A 53 7.31 -24.18 -8.43
N ALA A 54 6.68 -25.24 -7.91
CA ALA A 54 5.28 -25.55 -8.22
C ALA A 54 4.34 -24.53 -7.56
N ALA A 55 4.63 -24.13 -6.31
CA ALA A 55 3.90 -23.06 -5.64
C ALA A 55 4.04 -21.71 -6.35
N ALA A 56 5.23 -21.41 -6.88
CA ALA A 56 5.44 -20.21 -7.69
C ALA A 56 4.63 -20.25 -8.99
N ALA A 57 4.59 -21.40 -9.67
CA ALA A 57 3.81 -21.59 -10.89
C ALA A 57 2.30 -21.42 -10.65
N GLU A 58 1.76 -21.94 -9.54
CA GLU A 58 0.35 -21.76 -9.16
C GLU A 58 -0.01 -20.27 -8.98
N ILE A 59 0.85 -19.51 -8.28
CA ILE A 59 0.62 -18.08 -8.07
C ILE A 59 0.64 -17.32 -9.41
N LEU A 60 1.58 -17.64 -10.30
CA LEU A 60 1.68 -17.03 -11.63
C LEU A 60 0.49 -17.37 -12.52
N GLU A 61 -0.05 -18.59 -12.42
CA GLU A 61 -1.24 -19.02 -13.15
C GLU A 61 -2.48 -18.25 -12.71
N ARG A 62 -2.68 -18.10 -11.40
CA ARG A 62 -3.79 -17.32 -10.83
C ARG A 62 -3.64 -15.81 -10.99
N ASN A 63 -2.43 -15.33 -11.31
CA ASN A 63 -2.13 -13.91 -11.49
C ASN A 63 -1.42 -13.65 -12.82
N PRO A 64 -2.11 -13.76 -13.97
CA PRO A 64 -1.51 -13.57 -15.29
C PRO A 64 -0.70 -12.28 -15.48
N PRO A 65 -1.08 -11.12 -14.90
CA PRO A 65 -0.26 -9.90 -14.99
C PRO A 65 1.14 -10.04 -14.38
N LEU A 66 1.34 -10.95 -13.41
CA LEU A 66 2.66 -11.20 -12.81
C LEU A 66 3.57 -11.99 -13.75
N ARG A 67 3.03 -12.80 -14.67
CA ARG A 67 3.82 -13.51 -15.69
C ARG A 67 4.50 -12.56 -16.67
N LEU A 68 3.88 -11.41 -16.95
CA LEU A 68 4.49 -10.36 -17.78
C LEU A 68 5.68 -9.68 -17.11
N ALA A 69 5.88 -9.90 -15.80
CA ALA A 69 7.05 -9.46 -15.06
C ALA A 69 8.16 -10.52 -15.04
N GLU A 70 8.03 -11.64 -15.77
CA GLU A 70 9.10 -12.62 -15.87
C GLU A 70 10.37 -11.93 -16.40
N PRO A 71 11.47 -12.04 -15.65
CA PRO A 71 12.73 -11.46 -16.07
C PRO A 71 13.22 -12.25 -17.28
N THR A 72 13.10 -11.66 -18.46
CA THR A 72 13.96 -12.03 -19.57
C THR A 72 15.38 -11.86 -19.04
N THR A 73 16.15 -12.94 -18.85
CA THR A 73 17.58 -13.00 -18.46
C THR A 73 18.08 -12.25 -17.19
N VAL A 74 19.00 -12.90 -16.43
CA VAL A 74 19.66 -12.33 -15.23
C VAL A 74 20.43 -11.03 -15.53
N SER A 75 21.02 -10.91 -16.73
CA SER A 75 21.69 -9.69 -17.20
C SER A 75 20.76 -8.47 -17.19
N THR A 76 19.53 -8.67 -17.62
CA THR A 76 18.50 -7.65 -17.76
C THR A 76 17.89 -7.27 -16.41
N GLN A 77 17.91 -8.16 -15.41
CA GLN A 77 17.51 -7.79 -14.04
C GLN A 77 18.49 -6.83 -13.39
N ALA A 78 19.80 -7.07 -13.51
CA ALA A 78 20.81 -6.16 -12.96
C ALA A 78 20.74 -4.77 -13.60
N GLU A 79 20.51 -4.71 -14.92
CA GLU A 79 20.29 -3.47 -15.65
C GLU A 79 18.98 -2.77 -15.24
N VAL A 80 17.88 -3.52 -15.08
CA VAL A 80 16.61 -2.95 -14.61
C VAL A 80 16.73 -2.42 -13.18
N ILE A 81 17.43 -3.14 -12.30
CA ILE A 81 17.71 -2.70 -10.92
C ILE A 81 18.57 -1.44 -10.94
N ALA A 82 19.65 -1.41 -11.73
CA ALA A 82 20.50 -0.22 -11.87
C ALA A 82 19.72 0.98 -12.39
N ARG A 83 18.92 0.80 -13.46
CA ARG A 83 18.07 1.85 -14.02
C ARG A 83 17.02 2.35 -13.02
N ASN A 84 16.39 1.46 -12.26
CA ASN A 84 15.42 1.83 -11.24
C ASN A 84 16.08 2.58 -10.09
N ARG A 85 17.25 2.13 -9.64
CA ARG A 85 18.06 2.84 -8.64
C ARG A 85 18.39 4.24 -9.13
N ASP A 86 18.86 4.39 -10.37
CA ASP A 86 19.26 5.69 -10.90
C ASP A 86 18.05 6.64 -11.00
N ARG A 87 16.88 6.13 -11.42
CA ARG A 87 15.62 6.88 -11.40
C ARG A 87 15.18 7.29 -9.98
N ILE A 88 15.27 6.35 -9.03
CA ILE A 88 14.91 6.60 -7.63
C ILE A 88 15.85 7.66 -7.06
N THR A 89 17.15 7.53 -7.25
CA THR A 89 18.13 8.52 -6.78
C THR A 89 17.93 9.88 -7.44
N ALA A 90 17.64 9.93 -8.75
CA ALA A 90 17.41 11.18 -9.46
C ALA A 90 16.14 11.92 -9.02
N GLN A 91 15.06 11.19 -8.70
CA GLN A 91 13.75 11.81 -8.36
C GLN A 91 13.47 11.90 -6.85
N TYR A 92 13.96 10.92 -6.09
CA TYR A 92 13.69 10.72 -4.66
C TYR A 92 14.96 10.69 -3.81
N GLY A 93 16.14 10.87 -4.42
CA GLY A 93 17.37 11.06 -3.67
C GLY A 93 17.33 12.33 -2.82
N LEU A 94 18.20 12.39 -1.82
CA LEU A 94 18.21 13.44 -0.80
C LEU A 94 18.23 14.86 -1.39
N GLU A 95 19.03 15.07 -2.44
CA GLU A 95 19.17 16.37 -3.09
C GLU A 95 17.91 16.77 -3.88
N ALA A 96 17.31 15.81 -4.61
CA ALA A 96 16.06 16.04 -5.35
C ALA A 96 14.89 16.29 -4.40
N PHE A 97 14.85 15.56 -3.29
CA PHE A 97 13.89 15.76 -2.22
C PHE A 97 14.07 17.13 -1.55
N GLY A 98 15.31 17.51 -1.24
CA GLY A 98 15.65 18.82 -0.67
C GLY A 98 15.20 19.97 -1.56
N ARG A 99 15.48 19.92 -2.86
CA ARG A 99 14.97 20.92 -3.84
C ARG A 99 13.45 20.97 -3.91
N ARG A 100 12.78 19.83 -3.78
CA ARG A 100 11.31 19.77 -3.81
C ARG A 100 10.73 20.37 -2.54
N LEU A 101 11.34 20.09 -1.39
CA LEU A 101 10.96 20.63 -0.10
C LEU A 101 11.16 22.15 -0.06
N LEU A 102 12.30 22.66 -0.54
CA LEU A 102 12.57 24.10 -0.63
C LEU A 102 11.51 24.82 -1.46
N ARG A 103 11.17 24.27 -2.65
CA ARG A 103 10.09 24.81 -3.50
C ARG A 103 8.73 24.83 -2.81
N VAL A 104 8.44 23.83 -1.97
CA VAL A 104 7.19 23.82 -1.18
C VAL A 104 7.24 24.92 -0.13
N TYR A 105 8.35 25.09 0.58
CA TYR A 105 8.51 26.17 1.56
C TYR A 105 8.42 27.56 0.92
N GLU A 106 9.07 27.79 -0.22
CA GLU A 106 8.98 29.05 -0.96
C GLU A 106 7.54 29.35 -1.40
N ARG A 107 6.82 28.33 -1.87
CA ARG A 107 5.39 28.45 -2.21
C ARG A 107 4.53 28.76 -1.00
N LEU A 108 4.79 28.13 0.15
CA LEU A 108 4.04 28.39 1.38
C LEU A 108 4.35 29.79 1.94
N ALA A 109 5.61 30.23 1.85
CA ALA A 109 6.04 31.55 2.30
C ALA A 109 5.42 32.69 1.46
N THR A 110 5.06 32.42 0.21
CA THR A 110 4.45 33.37 -0.73
C THR A 110 2.95 33.16 -0.91
N ALA A 111 2.37 32.11 -0.32
CA ALA A 111 0.94 31.84 -0.42
C ALA A 111 0.15 32.82 0.47
N PRO A 112 -0.99 33.34 -0.02
CA PRO A 112 -1.89 34.10 0.83
C PRO A 112 -2.41 33.21 1.96
N VAL A 113 -2.38 33.73 3.18
CA VAL A 113 -2.91 33.02 4.35
C VAL A 113 -4.43 33.16 4.34
N GLU A 114 -5.11 32.10 3.91
CA GLU A 114 -6.55 31.98 4.13
C GLU A 114 -6.79 31.60 5.60
N THR A 115 -7.49 32.47 6.34
CA THR A 115 -7.82 32.26 7.76
C THR A 115 -8.96 31.28 7.98
N VAL A 116 -9.63 30.85 6.92
CA VAL A 116 -10.77 29.93 6.99
C VAL A 116 -10.41 28.66 6.22
N VAL A 117 -9.98 27.63 6.95
CA VAL A 117 -9.88 26.27 6.38
C VAL A 117 -11.30 25.73 6.25
N ALA A 118 -11.91 25.90 5.08
CA ALA A 118 -13.19 25.28 4.78
C ALA A 118 -13.02 23.75 4.75
N ALA A 119 -13.97 23.03 5.37
CA ALA A 119 -13.98 21.59 5.28
C ALA A 119 -14.05 21.17 3.79
N PRO A 120 -13.20 20.25 3.33
CA PRO A 120 -13.23 19.82 1.94
C PRO A 120 -14.62 19.24 1.60
N PRO A 121 -15.15 19.52 0.40
CA PRO A 121 -16.43 18.98 0.00
C PRO A 121 -16.38 17.46 0.06
N ARG A 122 -17.34 16.84 0.75
CA ARG A 122 -17.43 15.38 0.99
C ARG A 122 -16.32 14.79 1.87
N ALA A 123 -15.82 15.54 2.86
CA ALA A 123 -14.85 15.03 3.84
C ALA A 123 -15.23 13.66 4.44
N GLN A 124 -16.52 13.46 4.75
CA GLN A 124 -17.02 12.18 5.27
C GLN A 124 -16.87 11.02 4.29
N VAL A 125 -17.08 11.24 2.98
CA VAL A 125 -16.92 10.20 1.97
C VAL A 125 -15.46 9.78 1.81
N VAL A 126 -14.54 10.74 1.96
CA VAL A 126 -13.10 10.45 1.96
C VAL A 126 -12.74 9.61 3.18
N LEU A 127 -13.26 9.99 4.35
CA LEU A 127 -13.04 9.25 5.60
C LEU A 127 -13.65 7.85 5.54
N ASP A 128 -14.89 7.71 5.07
CA ASP A 128 -15.56 6.41 4.85
C ASP A 128 -14.73 5.51 3.94
N ARG A 129 -14.14 6.07 2.88
CA ARG A 129 -13.32 5.31 1.93
C ARG A 129 -11.93 4.98 2.49
N PHE A 130 -11.43 5.80 3.40
CA PHE A 130 -10.17 5.57 4.10
C PHE A 130 -10.33 4.42 5.12
N LEU A 131 -11.43 4.45 5.88
CA LEU A 131 -11.79 3.46 6.89
C LEU A 131 -12.59 2.28 6.29
N ARG A 132 -12.33 1.92 5.04
CA ARG A 132 -12.87 0.67 4.49
C ARG A 132 -12.05 -0.51 5.01
N LEU A 133 -12.73 -1.55 5.50
CA LEU A 133 -12.04 -2.74 6.02
C LEU A 133 -11.14 -3.36 4.95
N GLU A 134 -11.55 -3.33 3.68
CA GLU A 134 -10.75 -3.84 2.55
C GLU A 134 -9.49 -3.02 2.25
N ARG A 135 -9.29 -1.88 2.94
CA ARG A 135 -8.15 -0.98 2.80
C ARG A 135 -7.28 -0.91 4.06
N VAL A 136 -7.53 -1.79 5.02
CA VAL A 136 -6.69 -1.97 6.19
C VAL A 136 -5.49 -2.81 5.81
N TYR A 137 -4.37 -2.15 5.56
CA TYR A 137 -3.12 -2.82 5.25
C TYR A 137 -2.23 -2.86 6.50
N PRO A 138 -1.63 -4.01 6.86
CA PRO A 138 -0.79 -4.13 8.05
C PRO A 138 0.36 -3.12 8.11
N VAL A 139 0.91 -2.71 6.96
CA VAL A 139 1.97 -1.69 6.84
C VAL A 139 1.55 -0.32 7.41
N ARG A 140 0.24 -0.03 7.47
CA ARG A 140 -0.29 1.27 7.95
C ARG A 140 -0.57 1.30 9.45
N PHE A 141 -0.60 0.14 10.08
CA PHE A 141 -0.98 -0.01 11.48
C PHE A 141 0.04 -0.86 12.25
N ALA A 142 1.27 -0.93 11.72
CA ALA A 142 2.39 -1.54 12.41
C ALA A 142 2.49 -0.88 13.80
N THR A 143 2.05 -1.63 14.79
CA THR A 143 2.30 -1.40 16.20
C THR A 143 3.49 -2.30 16.47
N ASP A 144 4.62 -1.69 16.81
CA ASP A 144 5.73 -2.41 17.44
C ASP A 144 5.25 -3.07 18.74
#